data_AF-A0A564WGI6-F1
#
_entry.id   AF-A0A564WGI6-F1
#
_cell.length_a   1.000
_cell.length_b   1.000
_cell.length_c   1.000
_cell.angle_alpha   90.00
_cell.angle_beta   90.00
_cell.angle_gamma   90.00
#
_symmetry.space_group_name_H-M   'P 1'
#
loop_
_entity.id
_entity.type
_entity.pdbx_description
1 polymer ?
#
loop_
_entity_poly.entity_id
_entity_poly.type
_entity_poly.pdbx_seq_one_letter_code
_entity_poly.pdbx_strand_id
1 'polypeptide(L)'
;MSVLAIDTLKLARKLEAGGFTPQQAAAAAAAFAESLADATADMATKADVADLRRDLREAELRLESKLEGVKAEILKWMFGAMAAQTGLIVALIKLLPAAG
;
A
#
# COMPACT_ATOMS: atom_id res chain seq x y z
N MET A 1 1.23 17.92 -9.78
CA MET A 1 1.67 18.36 -8.43
C MET A 1 1.29 19.82 -8.25
N SER A 2 0.58 20.18 -7.19
CA SER A 2 0.50 21.59 -6.81
C SER A 2 1.74 21.89 -6.00
N VAL A 3 2.84 22.22 -6.68
CA VAL A 3 4.01 22.81 -6.01
C VAL A 3 3.48 24.05 -5.28
N LEU A 4 3.82 24.21 -4.01
CA LEU A 4 3.64 25.48 -3.31
C LEU A 4 4.48 26.53 -4.05
N ALA A 5 3.92 27.15 -5.07
CA ALA A 5 4.62 28.17 -5.83
C ALA A 5 4.82 29.37 -4.90
N ILE A 6 6.03 29.53 -4.39
CA ILE A 6 6.40 30.74 -3.68
C ILE A 6 6.45 31.87 -4.69
N ASP A 7 5.64 32.90 -4.44
CA ASP A 7 5.74 34.18 -5.12
C ASP A 7 6.98 34.91 -4.57
N THR A 8 8.12 34.65 -5.22
CA THR A 8 9.42 35.22 -4.86
C THR A 8 9.40 36.74 -4.90
N LEU A 9 8.66 37.34 -5.82
CA LEU A 9 8.52 38.80 -5.91
C LEU A 9 7.72 39.37 -4.73
N LYS A 10 6.63 38.72 -4.35
CA LYS A 10 5.84 39.12 -3.18
C LYS A 10 6.62 38.94 -1.88
N LEU A 11 7.47 37.91 -1.78
CA LEU A 11 8.37 37.72 -0.65
C LEU A 11 9.46 38.80 -0.59
N ALA A 12 10.11 39.10 -1.72
CA ALA A 12 11.11 40.17 -1.80
C ALA A 12 10.53 41.54 -1.39
N ARG A 13 9.34 41.90 -1.91
CA ARG A 13 8.66 43.15 -1.53
C ARG A 13 8.34 43.24 -0.04
N LYS A 14 8.00 42.11 0.60
CA LYS A 14 7.80 42.08 2.06
C LYS A 14 9.09 42.29 2.83
N LEU A 15 10.21 41.74 2.35
CA LEU A 15 11.52 41.94 2.96
C LEU A 15 11.98 43.40 2.82
N GLU A 16 11.77 44.01 1.64
CA GLU A 16 12.04 45.44 1.42
C GLU A 16 11.23 46.34 2.36
N ALA A 17 9.94 46.06 2.53
CA ALA A 17 9.09 46.76 3.49
C ALA A 17 9.58 46.61 4.94
N GLY A 18 10.34 45.54 5.24
CA GLY A 18 11.00 45.30 6.52
C GLY A 18 12.38 45.94 6.67
N GLY A 19 12.84 46.73 5.69
CA GLY A 19 14.11 47.44 5.73
C GLY A 19 15.28 46.74 5.02
N PHE A 20 15.04 45.63 4.34
CA PHE A 20 16.06 45.02 3.48
C PHE A 20 16.29 45.88 2.24
N THR A 21 17.52 45.92 1.72
CA THR A 21 17.74 46.51 0.40
C THR A 21 17.09 45.65 -0.68
N PRO A 22 16.75 46.21 -1.85
CA PRO A 22 16.16 45.43 -2.95
C PRO A 22 17.00 44.20 -3.34
N GLN A 23 18.33 44.35 -3.28
CA GLN A 23 19.26 43.30 -3.65
C GLN A 23 19.33 42.17 -2.60
N GLN A 24 19.29 42.53 -1.31
CA GLN A 24 19.20 41.55 -0.22
C GLN A 24 17.86 40.81 -0.22
N ALA A 25 16.77 41.54 -0.44
CA ALA A 25 15.43 40.99 -0.50
C ALA A 25 15.28 39.99 -1.66
N ALA A 26 15.77 40.34 -2.85
CA ALA A 26 15.78 39.46 -4.01
C ALA A 26 16.62 38.20 -3.76
N ALA A 27 17.84 38.35 -3.23
CA ALA A 27 18.73 37.23 -2.93
C ALA A 27 18.14 36.28 -1.88
N ALA A 28 17.57 36.82 -0.80
CA ALA A 28 16.95 36.02 0.25
C ALA A 28 15.69 35.29 -0.25
N ALA A 29 14.84 35.96 -1.04
CA ALA A 29 13.65 35.34 -1.61
C ALA A 29 14.00 34.21 -2.60
N ALA A 30 15.05 34.38 -3.40
CA ALA A 30 15.54 33.35 -4.32
C ALA A 30 16.09 32.14 -3.56
N ALA A 31 16.99 32.35 -2.60
CA ALA A 31 17.57 31.27 -1.80
C ALA A 31 16.50 30.48 -1.03
N PHE A 32 15.47 31.16 -0.51
CA PHE A 32 14.37 30.50 0.18
C PHE A 32 13.50 29.66 -0.77
N ALA A 33 13.21 30.16 -1.97
CA ALA A 33 12.45 29.42 -2.96
C ALA A 33 13.20 28.18 -3.46
N GLU A 34 14.52 28.29 -3.65
CA GLU A 34 15.39 27.17 -4.03
C GLU A 34 15.43 26.11 -2.92
N SER A 35 15.69 26.52 -1.68
CA SER A 35 15.70 25.59 -0.53
C SER A 35 14.35 24.88 -0.33
N LEU A 36 13.22 25.56 -0.57
CA LEU A 36 11.92 24.92 -0.46
C LEU A 36 11.64 23.98 -1.63
N ALA A 37 12.09 24.31 -2.83
CA ALA A 37 11.99 23.42 -3.98
C ALA A 37 12.75 22.11 -3.71
N ASP A 38 13.97 22.19 -3.19
CA ASP A 38 14.76 21.02 -2.81
C ASP A 38 14.09 20.22 -1.68
N ALA A 39 13.61 20.89 -0.63
CA ALA A 39 12.95 20.24 0.49
C ALA A 39 11.63 19.54 0.11
N THR A 40 10.98 19.99 -0.96
CA THR A 40 9.70 19.43 -1.41
C THR A 40 9.83 18.46 -2.60
N ALA A 41 11.00 18.38 -3.22
CA ALA A 41 11.26 17.53 -4.39
C ALA A 41 10.99 16.04 -4.11
N ASP A 42 11.37 15.56 -2.93
CA ASP A 42 11.24 14.15 -2.53
C ASP A 42 9.99 13.87 -1.66
N MET A 43 9.10 14.86 -1.50
CA MET A 43 7.90 14.66 -0.69
C MET A 43 6.84 13.87 -1.44
N ALA A 44 6.42 12.74 -0.85
CA ALA A 44 5.25 12.02 -1.32
C ALA A 44 4.02 12.94 -1.36
N THR A 45 3.36 12.98 -2.50
CA THR A 45 2.17 13.79 -2.73
C THR A 45 0.91 13.07 -2.25
N LYS A 46 -0.19 13.83 -2.16
CA LYS A 46 -1.51 13.25 -1.89
C LYS A 46 -1.95 12.23 -2.94
N ALA A 47 -1.47 12.38 -4.19
CA ALA A 47 -1.75 11.43 -5.25
C ALA A 47 -1.04 10.10 -4.98
N ASP A 48 0.25 10.15 -4.62
CA ASP A 48 1.03 8.96 -4.27
C ASP A 48 0.39 8.19 -3.10
N VAL A 49 -0.10 8.91 -2.08
CA VAL A 49 -0.84 8.30 -0.97
C VAL A 49 -2.18 7.69 -1.43
N ALA A 50 -2.87 8.33 -2.36
CA ALA A 50 -4.12 7.81 -2.89
C ALA A 50 -3.90 6.52 -3.70
N ASP A 51 -2.80 6.45 -4.46
CA ASP A 51 -2.42 5.28 -5.23
C ASP A 51 -1.97 4.14 -4.31
N LEU A 52 -1.13 4.41 -3.30
CA LEU A 52 -0.81 3.41 -2.28
C LEU A 52 -2.04 2.85 -1.55
N ARG A 53 -3.06 3.69 -1.31
CA ARG A 53 -4.35 3.24 -0.72
C ARG A 53 -5.19 2.39 -1.69
N ARG A 54 -4.99 2.51 -2.99
CA ARG A 54 -5.64 1.65 -4.00
C ARG A 54 -4.91 0.32 -4.06
N ASP A 55 -3.58 0.35 -4.17
CA ASP A 55 -2.73 -0.84 -4.21
C ASP A 55 -2.93 -1.70 -2.96
N LEU A 56 -3.02 -1.08 -1.78
CA LEU A 56 -3.29 -1.79 -0.54
C LEU A 56 -4.66 -2.49 -0.56
N ARG A 57 -5.70 -1.81 -1.05
CA ARG A 57 -7.04 -2.40 -1.16
C ARG A 57 -7.08 -3.55 -2.17
N GLU A 58 -6.38 -3.43 -3.28
CA GLU A 58 -6.25 -4.51 -4.25
C GLU A 58 -5.51 -5.72 -3.65
N ALA A 59 -4.43 -5.46 -2.90
CA ALA A 59 -3.69 -6.50 -2.20
C ALA A 59 -4.55 -7.22 -1.15
N GLU A 60 -5.34 -6.48 -0.37
CA GLU A 60 -6.30 -7.03 0.60
C GLU A 60 -7.32 -7.95 -0.09
N LEU A 61 -8.01 -7.46 -1.13
CA LEU A 61 -8.99 -8.25 -1.88
C LEU A 61 -8.37 -9.51 -2.51
N ARG A 62 -7.15 -9.40 -3.04
CA ARG A 62 -6.42 -10.54 -3.61
C ARG A 62 -6.06 -11.58 -2.54
N LEU A 63 -5.70 -11.13 -1.34
CA LEU A 63 -5.40 -12.02 -0.22
C LEU A 63 -6.65 -12.72 0.30
N GLU A 64 -7.77 -12.00 0.42
CA GLU A 64 -9.07 -12.59 0.79
C GLU A 64 -9.48 -13.70 -0.19
N SER A 65 -9.41 -13.42 -1.50
CA SER A 65 -9.73 -14.42 -2.54
C SER A 65 -8.82 -15.66 -2.47
N LYS A 66 -7.51 -15.46 -2.25
CA LYS A 66 -6.58 -16.58 -2.07
C LYS A 66 -6.89 -17.39 -0.81
N LEU A 67 -7.24 -16.72 0.28
CA LEU A 67 -7.59 -17.37 1.54
C LEU A 67 -8.84 -18.25 1.36
N GLU A 68 -9.88 -17.73 0.69
CA GLU A 68 -11.07 -18.49 0.36
C GLU A 68 -10.76 -19.71 -0.52
N GLY A 69 -9.92 -19.52 -1.54
CA GLY A 69 -9.47 -20.62 -2.41
C GLY A 69 -8.74 -21.72 -1.64
N VAL A 70 -7.79 -21.35 -0.78
CA VAL A 70 -7.06 -22.30 0.08
C VAL A 70 -8.00 -23.01 1.05
N LYS A 71 -8.95 -22.28 1.67
CA LYS A 71 -9.96 -22.88 2.56
C LYS A 71 -10.81 -23.91 1.82
N ALA A 72 -11.26 -23.59 0.61
CA ALA A 72 -12.04 -24.52 -0.21
C ALA A 72 -11.23 -25.75 -0.60
N GLU A 73 -9.96 -25.58 -0.97
CA GLU A 73 -9.07 -26.68 -1.30
C GLU A 73 -8.79 -27.61 -0.11
N ILE A 74 -8.53 -27.04 1.07
CA ILE A 74 -8.38 -27.79 2.32
C ILE A 74 -9.65 -28.60 2.60
N LEU A 75 -10.83 -27.98 2.53
CA LEU A 75 -12.11 -28.68 2.76
C LEU A 75 -12.30 -29.83 1.77
N LYS A 76 -12.06 -29.59 0.47
CA LYS A 76 -12.16 -30.62 -0.58
C LYS A 76 -11.29 -31.84 -0.26
N TRP A 77 -10.02 -31.63 0.07
CA TRP A 77 -9.10 -32.73 0.37
C TRP A 77 -9.41 -33.40 1.69
N MET A 78 -9.87 -32.66 2.69
CA MET A 78 -10.30 -33.21 3.97
C MET A 78 -11.52 -34.14 3.80
N PHE A 79 -12.53 -33.74 3.03
CA PHE A 79 -13.67 -34.62 2.71
C PHE A 79 -13.25 -35.83 1.87
N GLY A 80 -12.37 -35.64 0.89
CA GLY A 80 -11.82 -36.74 0.09
C GLY A 80 -11.08 -37.78 0.95
N ALA A 81 -10.22 -37.32 1.87
CA ALA A 81 -9.49 -38.18 2.79
C ALA A 81 -10.44 -38.93 3.74
N MET A 82 -11.44 -38.25 4.30
CA MET A 82 -12.45 -38.86 5.18
C MET A 82 -13.27 -39.94 4.46
N ALA A 83 -13.69 -39.68 3.22
CA ALA A 83 -14.41 -40.64 2.40
C ALA A 83 -13.53 -41.86 2.06
N ALA A 84 -12.27 -41.64 1.70
CA ALA A 84 -11.31 -42.72 1.43
C ALA A 84 -11.08 -43.61 2.66
N GLN A 85 -10.84 -43.00 3.84
CA GLN A 85 -10.64 -43.74 5.09
C GLN A 85 -11.90 -44.51 5.51
N THR A 86 -13.08 -43.91 5.36
CA THR A 86 -14.36 -44.58 5.66
C THR A 86 -14.60 -45.76 4.71
N GLY A 87 -14.33 -45.58 3.42
CA GLY A 87 -14.39 -46.67 2.43
C GLY A 87 -13.44 -47.81 2.77
N LEU A 88 -12.22 -47.50 3.19
CA LEU A 88 -11.23 -48.49 3.63
C LEU A 88 -11.73 -49.26 4.87
N ILE A 89 -12.25 -48.57 5.89
CA ILE A 89 -12.80 -49.20 7.10
C ILE A 89 -13.94 -50.16 6.74
N VAL A 90 -14.88 -49.74 5.89
CA VAL A 90 -16.02 -50.57 5.46
C VAL A 90 -15.53 -51.81 4.69
N ALA A 91 -14.56 -51.64 3.79
CA ALA A 91 -13.98 -52.74 3.04
C ALA A 91 -13.31 -53.76 3.96
N LEU A 92 -12.52 -53.29 4.94
CA LEU A 92 -11.88 -54.15 5.94
C LEU A 92 -12.91 -54.94 6.75
N ILE A 93 -13.98 -54.31 7.24
CA ILE A 93 -15.05 -55.01 7.98
C ILE A 93 -15.69 -56.12 7.12
N LYS A 94 -15.94 -55.86 5.82
CA LYS A 94 -16.56 -56.84 4.91
C LYS A 94 -15.63 -57.95 4.45
N LEU A 95 -14.32 -57.72 4.42
CA LEU A 95 -13.30 -58.70 4.08
C LEU A 95 -12.80 -59.50 5.29
N LEU A 96 -13.19 -59.10 6.51
CA LEU A 96 -12.91 -59.82 7.75
C LEU A 96 -14.01 -60.79 8.24
N PRO A 97 -14.81 -61.50 7.42
CA PRO A 97 -15.49 -62.71 7.87
C PRO A 97 -14.59 -63.94 7.61
N ALA A 98 -14.45 -64.80 8.63
CA ALA A 98 -13.73 -66.08 8.65
C ALA A 98 -12.25 -66.10 9.13
N ALA A 99 -11.93 -65.40 10.22
CA ALA A 99 -10.74 -65.72 11.03
C ALA A 99 -11.08 -65.99 12.51
N GLY A 100 -12.29 -66.48 12.79
CA GLY A 100 -12.76 -66.93 14.09
C GLY A 100 -13.58 -68.20 13.94
#